data_AF-A0A349EU26-F1
#
_entry.id   AF-A0A349EU26-F1
#
_cell.length_a   1.000
_cell.length_b   1.000
_cell.length_c   1.000
_cell.angle_alpha   90.00
_cell.angle_beta   90.00
_cell.angle_gamma   90.00
#
_symmetry.space_group_name_H-M   'P 1'
#
loop_
_entity.id
_entity.type
_entity.pdbx_description
1 polymer ?
#
loop_
_entity_poly.entity_id
_entity_poly.type
_entity_poly.pdbx_seq_one_letter_code
_entity_poly.pdbx_strand_id
1 'polypeptide(L)'
;MAKENKWICKKSNLTLVIGGVLFALAIIYMNIAGAIGAIPFSTSYPWGIIPGTGWFWTSFSADPGWTGTGRLFWGNLAWYRCLAVAICYLSIFVTIIGLVFVVLRKKFKSLINLLAALFVTFFASYVFVSFMLPLDRGVIWRSAAFNYTIVFSLSLLSMFFLSVSSYLSLRNEVETFSEKEARQAAREEYLNMKATEGKTYTENEIRAIVREEMTSEKEKIYTEPEIREIVVDELSKHQSVETIKEVEEDKTEEKPAEVETETVADEESNDPFANLGSKRRASFETKLKNSEYDLRHKYYDLRDYVKSYGIKNRISIPGDTFSAKREKLVFITISGKKLKVSFALDPKEYEQTPIPVETNTSKKMAEMPLCFRVKSDLSFRRACKLVDDLMAKKGYKKLESNKK
;
A
#
# COMPACT_ATOMS: atom_id res chain seq x y z
N MET A 1 23.29 -3.20 -8.68
CA MET A 1 22.10 -3.83 -9.27
C MET A 1 22.32 -5.30 -9.63
N ALA A 2 23.21 -5.68 -10.55
CA ALA A 2 23.39 -7.10 -10.93
C ALA A 2 23.73 -8.06 -9.75
N LYS A 3 24.57 -7.63 -8.80
CA LYS A 3 24.95 -8.42 -7.61
C LYS A 3 23.79 -8.57 -6.61
N GLU A 4 22.94 -7.54 -6.51
CA GLU A 4 21.77 -7.50 -5.64
C GLU A 4 20.65 -8.40 -6.20
N ASN A 5 20.36 -8.30 -7.50
CA ASN A 5 19.38 -9.17 -8.17
C ASN A 5 19.78 -10.64 -8.09
N LYS A 6 21.09 -10.95 -8.24
CA LYS A 6 21.61 -12.32 -8.08
C LYS A 6 21.41 -12.85 -6.65
N TRP A 7 21.57 -11.98 -5.65
CA TRP A 7 21.35 -12.34 -4.24
C TRP A 7 19.88 -12.58 -3.93
N ILE A 8 18.98 -11.71 -4.40
CA ILE A 8 17.52 -11.87 -4.21
C ILE A 8 17.03 -13.14 -4.92
N CYS A 9 17.51 -13.41 -6.13
CA CYS A 9 17.16 -14.61 -6.88
C CYS A 9 17.62 -15.90 -6.16
N LYS A 10 18.84 -15.90 -5.59
CA LYS A 10 19.33 -17.00 -4.76
C LYS A 10 18.46 -17.20 -3.51
N LYS A 11 18.05 -16.11 -2.86
CA LYS A 11 17.21 -16.16 -1.65
C LYS A 11 15.79 -16.65 -1.96
N SER A 12 15.20 -16.22 -3.08
CA SER A 12 13.88 -16.68 -3.56
C SER A 12 13.87 -18.17 -3.87
N ASN A 13 14.92 -18.69 -4.53
CA ASN A 13 15.06 -20.12 -4.80
C ASN A 13 15.24 -20.92 -3.51
N LEU A 14 16.02 -20.41 -2.56
CA LEU A 14 16.21 -21.06 -1.26
C LEU A 14 14.89 -21.16 -0.49
N THR A 15 14.11 -20.08 -0.40
CA THR A 15 12.81 -20.11 0.29
C THR A 15 11.79 -20.99 -0.42
N LEU A 16 11.85 -21.08 -1.75
CA LEU A 16 11.03 -22.01 -2.52
C LEU A 16 11.33 -23.47 -2.17
N VAL A 17 12.61 -23.83 -2.16
CA VAL A 17 13.06 -25.19 -1.83
C VAL A 17 12.66 -25.55 -0.40
N ILE A 18 12.87 -24.64 0.56
CA ILE A 18 12.46 -24.86 1.96
C ILE A 18 10.94 -25.08 2.06
N GLY A 19 10.14 -24.20 1.43
CA GLY A 19 8.69 -24.35 1.42
C GLY A 19 8.22 -25.67 0.80
N GLY A 20 8.82 -26.07 -0.33
CA GLY A 20 8.52 -27.34 -1.00
C GLY A 20 8.91 -28.57 -0.17
N VAL A 21 10.07 -28.56 0.48
CA VAL A 21 10.53 -29.66 1.35
C VAL A 21 9.61 -29.80 2.56
N LEU A 22 9.20 -28.70 3.20
CA LEU A 22 8.26 -28.73 4.32
C LEU A 22 6.91 -29.32 3.91
N PHE A 23 6.42 -28.98 2.72
CA PHE A 23 5.19 -29.56 2.20
C PHE A 23 5.32 -31.06 1.90
N ALA A 24 6.42 -31.47 1.27
CA ALA A 24 6.70 -32.88 1.01
C ALA A 24 6.79 -33.68 2.33
N LEU A 25 7.44 -33.13 3.36
CA LEU A 25 7.47 -33.73 4.69
C LEU A 25 6.07 -33.85 5.32
N ALA A 26 5.21 -32.84 5.16
CA ALA A 26 3.83 -32.90 5.62
C ALA A 26 3.04 -34.03 4.95
N ILE A 27 3.18 -34.19 3.63
CA ILE A 27 2.55 -35.28 2.87
C ILE A 27 3.11 -36.64 3.28
N ILE A 28 4.42 -36.78 3.35
CA ILE A 28 5.09 -38.04 3.74
C ILE A 28 4.65 -38.44 5.15
N TYR A 29 4.66 -37.50 6.10
CA TYR A 29 4.22 -37.73 7.46
C TYR A 29 2.74 -38.11 7.52
N MET A 30 1.87 -37.44 6.77
CA MET A 30 0.44 -37.78 6.70
C MET A 30 0.22 -39.21 6.17
N ASN A 31 0.93 -39.61 5.12
CA ASN A 31 0.82 -40.97 4.56
C ASN A 31 1.36 -42.03 5.51
N ILE A 32 2.49 -41.79 6.18
CA ILE A 32 3.07 -42.71 7.17
C ILE A 32 2.15 -42.84 8.39
N ALA A 33 1.71 -41.72 8.96
CA ALA A 33 0.79 -41.69 10.08
C ALA A 33 -0.55 -42.34 9.72
N GLY A 34 -0.95 -42.25 8.45
CA GLY A 34 -2.11 -42.96 7.94
C GLY A 34 -1.94 -44.46 7.80
N ALA A 35 -0.81 -44.91 7.25
CA ALA A 35 -0.50 -46.33 7.10
C ALA A 35 -0.41 -47.07 8.46
N ILE A 36 0.00 -46.36 9.50
CA ILE A 36 0.12 -46.90 10.88
C ILE A 36 -1.20 -46.74 11.67
N GLY A 37 -2.24 -46.13 11.08
CA GLY A 37 -3.53 -45.88 11.74
C GLY A 37 -3.48 -44.82 12.85
N ALA A 38 -2.36 -44.08 12.96
CA ALA A 38 -2.17 -43.01 13.94
C ALA A 38 -2.94 -41.73 13.56
N ILE A 39 -3.21 -41.55 12.26
CA ILE A 39 -4.34 -40.78 11.76
C ILE A 39 -5.40 -41.81 11.39
N PRO A 40 -6.66 -41.66 11.81
CA PRO A 40 -7.70 -42.62 11.47
C PRO A 40 -7.95 -42.62 9.95
N PHE A 41 -7.22 -43.47 9.23
CA PHE A 41 -7.59 -43.95 7.90
C PHE A 41 -8.42 -45.20 8.14
N SER A 42 -9.70 -44.95 8.23
CA SER A 42 -10.59 -45.85 8.92
C SER A 42 -10.93 -47.09 8.07
N THR A 43 -10.63 -48.28 8.58
CA THR A 43 -11.24 -49.54 8.15
C THR A 43 -12.50 -49.91 8.95
N SER A 44 -12.85 -49.17 10.02
CA SER A 44 -14.00 -49.49 10.91
C SER A 44 -15.08 -48.40 11.03
N TYR A 45 -14.92 -47.29 10.33
CA TYR A 45 -15.85 -46.18 10.13
C TYR A 45 -15.90 -45.88 8.62
N PRO A 46 -17.06 -45.76 7.96
CA PRO A 46 -17.16 -45.57 6.50
C PRO A 46 -16.60 -44.24 5.96
N TRP A 47 -15.87 -43.48 6.77
CA TRP A 47 -15.60 -42.05 6.60
C TRP A 47 -14.14 -41.69 6.88
N GLY A 48 -13.20 -42.58 6.56
CA GLY A 48 -11.80 -42.19 6.41
C GLY A 48 -11.62 -41.21 5.25
N ILE A 49 -10.52 -40.46 5.23
CA ILE A 49 -10.12 -39.62 4.10
C ILE A 49 -9.96 -40.50 2.86
N ILE A 50 -11.04 -40.64 2.10
CA ILE A 50 -11.02 -41.19 0.75
C ILE A 50 -10.47 -40.06 -0.13
N PRO A 51 -9.43 -40.31 -0.94
CA PRO A 51 -9.01 -39.36 -1.97
C PRO A 51 -10.12 -39.30 -3.04
N GLY A 52 -11.16 -38.53 -2.78
CA GLY A 52 -12.34 -38.41 -3.64
C GLY A 52 -13.28 -37.31 -3.17
N THR A 53 -13.72 -36.48 -4.11
CA THR A 53 -14.70 -35.40 -3.89
C THR A 53 -16.06 -35.93 -3.40
N GLY A 54 -16.33 -37.23 -3.55
CA GLY A 54 -17.52 -37.89 -3.01
C GLY A 54 -17.59 -37.84 -1.48
N TRP A 55 -16.47 -38.03 -0.77
CA TRP A 55 -16.43 -38.03 0.71
C TRP A 55 -16.82 -36.68 1.32
N PHE A 56 -16.46 -35.61 0.62
CA PHE A 56 -16.76 -34.23 0.97
C PHE A 56 -18.26 -33.93 0.95
N TRP A 57 -18.96 -34.42 -0.09
CA TRP A 57 -20.42 -34.35 -0.20
C TRP A 57 -21.09 -35.19 0.87
N THR A 58 -20.56 -36.38 1.10
CA THR A 58 -21.18 -37.33 2.01
C THR A 58 -20.98 -36.97 3.50
N SER A 59 -19.95 -36.17 3.82
CA SER A 59 -19.77 -35.58 5.16
C SER A 59 -20.73 -34.42 5.43
N PHE A 60 -21.20 -33.73 4.37
CA PHE A 60 -22.32 -32.79 4.42
C PHE A 60 -23.68 -33.50 4.56
N SER A 61 -23.81 -34.68 3.95
CA SER A 61 -25.05 -35.47 3.99
C SER A 61 -25.23 -36.29 5.28
N ALA A 62 -24.17 -36.45 6.07
CA ALA A 62 -24.15 -37.27 7.28
C ALA A 62 -24.30 -36.48 8.59
N ASP A 63 -24.72 -35.20 8.52
CA ASP A 63 -25.38 -34.60 9.67
C ASP A 63 -26.75 -35.28 9.85
N PRO A 64 -27.14 -35.69 11.07
CA PRO A 64 -28.43 -36.35 11.31
C PRO A 64 -29.66 -35.48 10.99
N GLY A 65 -29.46 -34.25 10.54
CA GLY A 65 -30.50 -33.33 10.06
C GLY A 65 -30.72 -33.31 8.54
N TRP A 66 -29.92 -33.99 7.72
CA TRP A 66 -30.17 -34.06 6.28
C TRP A 66 -31.07 -35.23 5.92
N THR A 67 -32.31 -35.18 6.42
CA THR A 67 -33.35 -36.19 6.18
C THR A 67 -33.98 -36.06 4.80
N GLY A 68 -33.20 -36.01 3.71
CA GLY A 68 -33.69 -36.16 2.33
C GLY A 68 -34.86 -35.25 1.90
N THR A 69 -35.21 -34.23 2.68
CA THR A 69 -36.45 -33.45 2.54
C THR A 69 -36.14 -31.97 2.38
N GLY A 70 -35.13 -31.63 1.56
CA GLY A 70 -34.99 -30.30 0.93
C GLY A 70 -35.03 -29.04 1.84
N ARG A 71 -35.04 -29.15 3.16
CA ARG A 71 -35.05 -28.02 4.09
C ARG A 71 -33.66 -27.87 4.70
N LEU A 72 -32.92 -26.89 4.19
CA LEU A 72 -31.78 -26.32 4.90
C LEU A 72 -32.30 -25.75 6.23
N PHE A 73 -32.02 -26.41 7.36
CA PHE A 73 -32.18 -25.80 8.67
C PHE A 73 -30.94 -24.93 8.94
N TRP A 74 -31.10 -23.62 8.71
CA TRP A 74 -30.05 -22.60 8.87
C TRP A 74 -29.54 -22.44 10.33
N GLY A 75 -30.19 -23.06 11.32
CA GLY A 75 -29.92 -22.84 12.74
C GLY A 75 -28.70 -23.56 13.33
N ASN A 76 -28.22 -24.65 12.71
CA ASN A 76 -27.09 -25.45 13.24
C ASN A 76 -25.97 -25.67 12.21
N LEU A 77 -26.01 -24.96 11.08
CA LEU A 77 -24.98 -25.08 10.06
C LEU A 77 -23.76 -24.24 10.47
N ALA A 78 -22.73 -24.93 10.98
CA ALA A 78 -21.45 -24.33 11.34
C ALA A 78 -20.85 -23.56 10.15
N TRP A 79 -21.07 -22.24 10.10
CA TRP A 79 -20.65 -21.33 9.01
C TRP A 79 -19.17 -21.44 8.65
N TYR A 80 -18.32 -21.78 9.63
CA TYR A 80 -16.89 -22.00 9.42
C TYR A 80 -16.59 -23.21 8.52
N ARG A 81 -17.46 -24.23 8.49
CA ARG A 81 -17.34 -25.38 7.58
C ARG A 81 -17.60 -24.92 6.14
N CYS A 82 -18.70 -24.19 5.91
CA CYS A 82 -19.04 -23.62 4.60
C CYS A 82 -17.94 -22.66 4.10
N LEU A 83 -17.37 -21.86 4.99
CA LEU A 83 -16.27 -20.96 4.67
C LEU A 83 -15.00 -21.72 4.24
N ALA A 84 -14.61 -22.75 5.00
CA ALA A 84 -13.45 -23.58 4.67
C ALA A 84 -13.64 -24.35 3.34
N VAL A 85 -14.87 -24.82 3.09
CA VAL A 85 -15.28 -25.42 1.81
C VAL A 85 -15.15 -24.42 0.66
N ALA A 86 -15.67 -23.20 0.84
CA ALA A 86 -15.58 -22.16 -0.16
C ALA A 86 -14.12 -21.81 -0.47
N ILE A 87 -13.24 -21.75 0.55
CA ILE A 87 -11.80 -21.53 0.38
C ILE A 87 -11.15 -22.68 -0.40
N CYS A 88 -11.55 -23.93 -0.13
CA CYS A 88 -11.10 -25.10 -0.87
C CYS A 88 -11.47 -25.02 -2.37
N TYR A 89 -12.73 -24.75 -2.69
CA TYR A 89 -13.16 -24.63 -4.09
C TYR A 89 -12.58 -23.40 -4.79
N LEU A 90 -12.46 -22.27 -4.09
CA LEU A 90 -11.85 -21.05 -4.62
C LEU A 90 -10.38 -21.29 -4.97
N SER A 91 -9.62 -21.98 -4.11
CA SER A 91 -8.22 -22.30 -4.39
C SER A 91 -8.06 -23.31 -5.55
N ILE A 92 -8.95 -24.30 -5.69
CA ILE A 92 -9.01 -25.16 -6.89
C ILE A 92 -9.30 -24.31 -8.15
N PHE A 93 -10.29 -23.43 -8.08
CA PHE A 93 -10.67 -22.59 -9.22
C PHE A 93 -9.53 -21.66 -9.66
N VAL A 94 -8.88 -20.98 -8.70
CA VAL A 94 -7.74 -20.10 -8.98
C VAL A 94 -6.52 -20.90 -9.47
N THR A 95 -6.31 -22.13 -8.99
CA THR A 95 -5.22 -22.97 -9.49
C THR A 95 -5.45 -23.44 -10.92
N ILE A 96 -6.69 -23.80 -11.28
CA ILE A 96 -7.05 -24.13 -12.68
C ILE A 96 -6.84 -22.92 -13.59
N ILE A 97 -7.31 -21.73 -13.19
CA ILE A 97 -7.12 -20.50 -13.96
C ILE A 97 -5.63 -20.19 -14.14
N GLY A 98 -4.84 -20.26 -13.06
CA GLY A 98 -3.41 -19.99 -13.15
C GLY A 98 -2.68 -21.02 -14.02
N LEU A 99 -3.10 -22.29 -14.01
CA LEU A 99 -2.52 -23.34 -14.86
C LEU A 99 -2.82 -23.07 -16.35
N VAL A 100 -4.03 -22.63 -16.68
CA VAL A 100 -4.41 -22.16 -18.03
C VAL A 100 -3.53 -20.96 -18.45
N PHE A 101 -3.33 -19.99 -17.57
CA PHE A 101 -2.45 -18.83 -17.83
C PHE A 101 -0.98 -19.22 -18.04
N VAL A 102 -0.47 -20.19 -17.27
CA VAL A 102 0.90 -20.72 -17.41
C VAL A 102 1.10 -21.41 -18.75
N VAL A 103 0.14 -22.24 -19.18
CA VAL A 103 0.15 -22.92 -20.48
C VAL A 103 0.09 -21.92 -21.64
N LEU A 104 -0.75 -20.89 -21.52
CA LEU A 104 -0.92 -19.87 -22.56
C LEU A 104 0.30 -18.94 -22.71
N ARG A 105 1.01 -18.63 -21.61
CA ARG A 105 2.08 -17.60 -21.65
C ARG A 105 3.52 -18.11 -21.59
N LYS A 106 3.78 -19.42 -21.46
CA LYS A 106 5.11 -20.12 -21.55
C LYS A 106 6.32 -19.48 -20.83
N LYS A 107 6.17 -18.40 -20.05
CA LYS A 107 7.30 -17.58 -19.58
C LYS A 107 7.25 -17.09 -18.13
N PHE A 108 6.26 -17.47 -17.33
CA PHE A 108 6.11 -16.91 -15.98
C PHE A 108 6.43 -17.91 -14.88
N LYS A 109 7.71 -17.98 -14.50
CA LYS A 109 8.17 -18.74 -13.31
C LYS A 109 7.49 -18.26 -12.03
N SER A 110 7.17 -16.97 -11.93
CA SER A 110 6.48 -16.41 -10.75
C SER A 110 5.04 -16.91 -10.60
N LEU A 111 4.34 -17.17 -11.72
CA LEU A 111 2.97 -17.74 -11.67
C LEU A 111 2.96 -19.17 -11.15
N ILE A 112 4.00 -19.96 -11.45
CA ILE A 112 4.14 -21.33 -10.93
C ILE A 112 4.29 -21.32 -9.41
N ASN A 113 5.06 -20.38 -8.87
CA ASN A 113 5.26 -20.26 -7.42
C ASN A 113 3.97 -19.84 -6.71
N LEU A 114 3.19 -18.95 -7.34
CA LEU A 114 1.88 -18.52 -6.84
C LEU A 114 0.86 -19.66 -6.85
N LEU A 115 0.84 -20.45 -7.92
CA LEU A 115 0.03 -21.67 -8.02
C LEU A 115 0.38 -22.68 -6.92
N ALA A 116 1.68 -22.91 -6.68
CA ALA A 116 2.14 -23.80 -5.62
C ALA A 116 1.69 -23.32 -4.24
N ALA A 117 1.77 -22.01 -3.95
CA ALA A 117 1.29 -21.45 -2.70
C ALA A 117 -0.23 -21.67 -2.51
N LEU A 118 -1.02 -21.45 -3.57
CA LEU A 118 -2.47 -21.68 -3.53
C LEU A 118 -2.83 -23.15 -3.33
N PHE A 119 -2.07 -24.06 -3.91
CA PHE A 119 -2.25 -25.49 -3.68
C PHE A 119 -1.96 -25.89 -2.23
N VAL A 120 -0.92 -25.32 -1.61
CA VAL A 120 -0.64 -25.56 -0.19
C VAL A 120 -1.74 -24.96 0.70
N THR A 121 -2.31 -23.80 0.34
CA THR A 121 -3.46 -23.26 1.07
C THR A 121 -4.67 -24.18 1.02
N PHE A 122 -4.96 -24.75 -0.15
CA PHE A 122 -6.04 -25.74 -0.33
C PHE A 122 -5.81 -26.96 0.58
N PHE A 123 -4.58 -27.47 0.59
CA PHE A 123 -4.23 -28.63 1.40
C PHE A 123 -4.34 -28.32 2.89
N ALA A 124 -3.87 -27.16 3.35
CA ALA A 124 -3.98 -26.76 4.74
C ALA A 124 -5.45 -26.60 5.19
N SER A 125 -6.31 -26.00 4.36
CA SER A 125 -7.75 -25.92 4.64
C SER A 125 -8.42 -27.30 4.63
N TYR A 126 -7.99 -28.19 3.75
CA TYR A 126 -8.48 -29.56 3.72
C TYR A 126 -8.13 -30.34 4.99
N VAL A 127 -6.88 -30.24 5.46
CA VAL A 127 -6.41 -30.85 6.72
C VAL A 127 -7.19 -30.27 7.91
N PHE A 128 -7.43 -28.96 7.91
CA PHE A 128 -8.20 -28.29 8.96
C PHE A 128 -9.65 -28.80 9.04
N VAL A 129 -10.35 -28.90 7.91
CA VAL A 129 -11.73 -29.45 7.87
C VAL A 129 -11.73 -30.91 8.32
N SER A 130 -10.75 -31.70 7.87
CA SER A 130 -10.62 -33.11 8.25
C SER A 130 -10.34 -33.30 9.74
N PHE A 131 -9.72 -32.32 10.40
CA PHE A 131 -9.51 -32.30 11.84
C PHE A 131 -10.75 -31.84 12.63
N MET A 132 -11.49 -30.85 12.13
CA MET A 132 -12.66 -30.29 12.82
C MET A 132 -13.86 -31.27 12.86
N LEU A 133 -14.08 -32.03 11.79
CA LEU A 133 -15.23 -32.96 11.70
C LEU A 133 -15.27 -34.01 12.83
N PRO A 134 -14.18 -34.73 13.15
CA PRO A 134 -14.21 -35.74 14.19
C PRO A 134 -14.05 -35.13 15.61
N LEU A 135 -13.54 -33.88 15.71
CA LEU A 135 -13.49 -33.08 16.94
C LEU A 135 -14.91 -32.79 17.45
N ASP A 136 -15.77 -32.29 16.56
CA ASP A 136 -17.17 -31.97 16.89
C ASP A 136 -17.99 -33.21 17.26
N ARG A 137 -17.64 -34.38 16.71
CA ARG A 137 -18.28 -35.66 17.03
C ARG A 137 -17.76 -36.27 18.33
N GLY A 138 -16.73 -35.68 18.96
CA GLY A 138 -16.12 -36.20 20.18
C GLY A 138 -15.39 -37.53 20.02
N VAL A 139 -15.06 -37.93 18.79
CA VAL A 139 -14.49 -39.27 18.46
C VAL A 139 -12.96 -39.21 18.30
N ILE A 140 -12.33 -38.08 18.60
CA ILE A 140 -10.89 -37.91 18.40
C ILE A 140 -10.06 -38.42 19.58
N TRP A 141 -9.16 -39.34 19.25
CA TRP A 141 -8.07 -39.74 20.11
C TRP A 141 -7.03 -38.61 20.20
N ARG A 142 -6.49 -38.37 21.41
CA ARG A 142 -5.45 -37.34 21.65
C ARG A 142 -4.24 -37.49 20.72
N SER A 143 -3.88 -38.71 20.34
CA SER A 143 -2.81 -39.01 19.38
C SER A 143 -3.15 -38.53 17.97
N ALA A 144 -4.37 -38.77 17.49
CA ALA A 144 -4.81 -38.31 16.18
C ALA A 144 -4.84 -36.78 16.10
N ALA A 145 -5.30 -36.10 17.17
CA ALA A 145 -5.27 -34.64 17.25
C ALA A 145 -3.85 -34.07 17.11
N PHE A 146 -2.88 -34.70 17.77
CA PHE A 146 -1.47 -34.31 17.68
C PHE A 146 -0.88 -34.51 16.27
N ASN A 147 -1.26 -35.59 15.57
CA ASN A 147 -0.83 -35.81 14.19
C ASN A 147 -1.42 -34.75 13.23
N TYR A 148 -2.70 -34.40 13.38
CA TYR A 148 -3.33 -33.33 12.59
C TYR A 148 -2.68 -31.97 12.82
N THR A 149 -2.33 -31.62 14.06
CA THR A 149 -1.66 -30.35 14.35
C THR A 149 -0.24 -30.29 13.79
N ILE A 150 0.49 -31.41 13.75
CA ILE A 150 1.79 -31.48 13.09
C ILE A 150 1.65 -31.24 11.57
N VAL A 151 0.74 -31.94 10.90
CA VAL A 151 0.53 -31.76 9.44
C VAL A 151 0.07 -30.34 9.13
N PHE A 152 -0.83 -29.79 9.94
CA PHE A 152 -1.34 -28.44 9.76
C PHE A 152 -0.24 -27.38 9.96
N SER A 153 0.56 -27.49 11.02
CA SER A 153 1.66 -26.55 11.30
C SER A 153 2.75 -26.58 10.22
N LEU A 154 3.13 -27.77 9.73
CA LEU A 154 4.06 -27.90 8.59
C LEU A 154 3.50 -27.27 7.32
N SER A 155 2.19 -27.43 7.07
CA SER A 155 1.51 -26.85 5.91
C SER A 155 1.45 -25.32 6.00
N LEU A 156 1.17 -24.75 7.18
CA LEU A 156 1.20 -23.30 7.41
C LEU A 156 2.60 -22.72 7.24
N LEU A 157 3.63 -23.40 7.75
CA LEU A 157 5.01 -22.96 7.59
C LEU A 157 5.43 -23.01 6.12
N SER A 158 5.04 -24.06 5.38
CA SER A 158 5.25 -24.15 3.94
C SER A 158 4.55 -23.00 3.19
N MET A 159 3.28 -22.73 3.51
CA MET A 159 2.52 -21.62 2.92
C MET A 159 3.25 -20.28 3.11
N PHE A 160 3.78 -20.03 4.31
CA PHE A 160 4.53 -18.82 4.59
C PHE A 160 5.78 -18.69 3.70
N PHE A 161 6.61 -19.74 3.61
CA PHE A 161 7.82 -19.71 2.78
C PHE A 161 7.53 -19.59 1.28
N LEU A 162 6.48 -20.25 0.78
CA LEU A 162 6.06 -20.14 -0.62
C LEU A 162 5.51 -18.76 -0.94
N SER A 163 4.73 -18.16 -0.04
CA SER A 163 4.24 -16.78 -0.18
C SER A 163 5.39 -15.77 -0.23
N VAL A 164 6.37 -15.90 0.67
CA VAL A 164 7.59 -15.07 0.66
C VAL A 164 8.38 -15.27 -0.63
N SER A 165 8.53 -16.51 -1.12
CA SER A 165 9.23 -16.78 -2.38
C SER A 165 8.52 -16.14 -3.58
N SER A 166 7.18 -16.25 -3.64
CA SER A 166 6.35 -15.64 -4.67
C SER A 166 6.50 -14.11 -4.67
N TYR A 167 6.45 -13.48 -3.49
CA TYR A 167 6.65 -12.04 -3.35
C TYR A 167 8.04 -11.58 -3.84
N LEU A 168 9.11 -12.29 -3.46
CA LEU A 168 10.47 -11.98 -3.90
C LEU A 168 10.64 -12.16 -5.42
N SER A 169 9.99 -13.18 -6.00
CA SER A 169 10.03 -13.43 -7.44
C SER A 169 9.32 -12.32 -8.21
N LEU A 170 8.14 -11.89 -7.75
CA LEU A 170 7.38 -10.82 -8.39
C LEU A 170 8.12 -9.48 -8.33
N ARG A 171 8.72 -9.16 -7.18
CA ARG A 171 9.50 -7.93 -7.02
C ARG A 171 10.67 -7.88 -8.02
N ASN A 172 11.42 -8.96 -8.14
CA ASN A 172 12.52 -9.03 -9.12
C ASN A 172 12.01 -8.86 -10.56
N GLU A 173 10.88 -9.47 -10.89
CA GLU A 173 10.32 -9.40 -12.24
C GLU A 173 9.90 -7.96 -12.59
N VAL A 174 9.25 -7.25 -11.66
CA VAL A 174 8.90 -5.81 -11.81
C VAL A 174 10.13 -4.94 -11.97
N GLU A 175 11.17 -5.13 -11.15
CA GLU A 175 12.42 -4.37 -11.27
C GLU A 175 13.11 -4.62 -12.62
N THR A 176 13.14 -5.88 -13.09
CA THR A 176 13.72 -6.19 -14.41
C THR A 176 12.89 -5.68 -15.59
N PHE A 177 11.57 -5.57 -15.43
CA PHE A 177 10.68 -5.03 -16.45
C PHE A 177 10.89 -3.52 -16.58
N SER A 178 10.91 -2.79 -15.46
CA SER A 178 11.22 -1.35 -15.42
C SER A 178 12.60 -1.04 -16.01
N GLU A 179 13.62 -1.86 -15.71
CA GLU A 179 14.95 -1.68 -16.29
C GLU A 179 14.97 -1.92 -17.82
N LYS A 180 14.17 -2.86 -18.32
CA LYS A 180 14.04 -3.10 -19.77
C LYS A 180 13.32 -1.95 -20.48
N GLU A 181 12.25 -1.44 -19.89
CA GLU A 181 11.52 -0.28 -20.43
C GLU A 181 12.42 0.95 -20.48
N ALA A 182 13.17 1.24 -19.41
CA ALA A 182 14.12 2.34 -19.37
C ALA A 182 15.23 2.19 -20.43
N ARG A 183 15.75 0.97 -20.63
CA ARG A 183 16.74 0.69 -21.68
C ARG A 183 16.16 0.82 -23.08
N GLN A 184 14.90 0.44 -23.29
CA GLN A 184 14.25 0.56 -24.58
C GLN A 184 13.99 2.03 -24.93
N ALA A 185 13.47 2.81 -23.99
CA ALA A 185 13.29 4.26 -24.15
C ALA A 185 14.61 4.98 -24.47
N ALA A 186 15.68 4.69 -23.72
CA ALA A 186 17.00 5.27 -24.00
C ALA A 186 17.57 4.86 -25.37
N ARG A 187 17.25 3.66 -25.86
CA ARG A 187 17.68 3.18 -27.18
C ARG A 187 16.90 3.87 -28.31
N GLU A 188 15.61 4.09 -28.13
CA GLU A 188 14.77 4.85 -29.06
C GLU A 188 15.22 6.32 -29.14
N GLU A 189 15.52 6.94 -27.99
CA GLU A 189 16.05 8.30 -27.93
C GLU A 189 17.41 8.43 -28.64
N TYR A 190 18.33 7.49 -28.40
CA TYR A 190 19.62 7.44 -29.11
C TYR A 190 19.47 7.27 -30.62
N LEU A 191 18.54 6.42 -31.07
CA LEU A 191 18.26 6.23 -32.50
C LEU A 191 17.68 7.50 -33.14
N ASN A 192 16.79 8.20 -32.44
CA ASN A 192 16.24 9.48 -32.89
C ASN A 192 17.32 10.57 -33.00
N MET A 193 18.20 10.67 -32.00
CA MET A 193 19.33 11.62 -32.01
C MET A 193 20.31 11.32 -33.16
N LYS A 194 20.63 10.03 -33.38
CA LYS A 194 21.48 9.62 -34.50
C LYS A 194 20.83 9.83 -35.87
N ALA A 195 19.50 9.77 -35.96
CA ALA A 195 18.76 10.03 -37.20
C ALA A 195 18.67 11.54 -37.54
N THR A 196 18.88 12.41 -36.56
CA THR A 196 18.91 13.88 -36.74
C THR A 196 20.32 14.43 -36.91
N GLU A 197 21.36 13.72 -36.45
CA GLU A 197 22.77 14.04 -36.76
C GLU A 197 23.04 14.00 -38.28
N GLY A 198 23.40 15.16 -38.84
CA GLY A 198 23.79 15.29 -40.25
C GLY A 198 22.69 15.75 -41.21
N LYS A 199 21.45 15.97 -40.74
CA LYS A 199 20.42 16.66 -41.54
C LYS A 199 20.61 18.17 -41.46
N THR A 200 20.89 18.80 -42.60
CA THR A 200 20.81 20.26 -42.75
C THR A 200 19.37 20.63 -43.05
N TYR A 201 18.68 21.20 -42.06
CA TYR A 201 17.29 21.63 -42.20
C TYR A 201 17.23 23.02 -42.86
N THR A 202 16.36 23.18 -43.85
CA THR A 202 16.07 24.49 -44.43
C THR A 202 15.25 25.34 -43.45
N GLU A 203 15.30 26.68 -43.57
CA GLU A 203 14.66 27.61 -42.63
C GLU A 203 13.14 27.36 -42.46
N ASN A 204 12.49 26.86 -43.52
CA ASN A 204 11.08 26.50 -43.52
C ASN A 204 10.80 25.19 -42.74
N GLU A 205 11.71 24.21 -42.78
CA GLU A 205 11.60 22.95 -42.04
C GLU A 205 11.84 23.17 -40.54
N ILE A 206 12.79 24.04 -40.18
CA ILE A 206 13.02 24.44 -38.78
C ILE A 206 11.77 25.12 -38.21
N ARG A 207 11.14 26.01 -38.98
CA ARG A 207 9.92 26.72 -38.58
C ARG A 207 8.71 25.78 -38.47
N ALA A 208 8.69 24.69 -39.23
CA ALA A 208 7.67 23.65 -39.14
C ALA A 208 7.85 22.76 -37.90
N ILE A 209 9.07 22.28 -37.62
CA ILE A 209 9.39 21.47 -36.43
C ILE A 209 9.08 22.24 -35.14
N VAL A 210 9.49 23.51 -35.06
CA VAL A 210 9.18 24.37 -33.90
C VAL A 210 7.68 24.58 -33.73
N ARG A 211 6.94 24.71 -34.83
CA ARG A 211 5.48 24.84 -34.78
C ARG A 211 4.82 23.55 -34.29
N GLU A 212 5.31 22.40 -34.74
CA GLU A 212 4.81 21.07 -34.39
C GLU A 212 5.07 20.72 -32.91
N GLU A 213 6.27 21.02 -32.39
CA GLU A 213 6.58 20.93 -30.96
C GLU A 213 5.67 21.84 -30.12
N MET A 214 5.48 23.10 -30.53
CA MET A 214 4.59 24.05 -29.85
C MET A 214 3.10 23.67 -29.91
N THR A 215 2.65 22.92 -30.93
CA THR A 215 1.29 22.37 -30.99
C THR A 215 1.13 21.11 -30.15
N SER A 216 2.12 20.21 -30.13
CA SER A 216 2.08 18.99 -29.31
C SER A 216 2.07 19.29 -27.80
N GLU A 217 2.72 20.38 -27.38
CA GLU A 217 2.75 20.83 -25.99
C GLU A 217 1.44 21.54 -25.58
N LYS A 218 0.69 22.12 -26.54
CA LYS A 218 -0.61 22.77 -26.30
C LYS A 218 -1.80 21.82 -26.31
N GLU A 219 -1.64 20.59 -26.79
CA GLU A 219 -2.75 19.64 -26.93
C GLU A 219 -3.12 18.92 -25.61
N LYS A 220 -2.43 19.22 -24.50
CA LYS A 220 -2.85 18.85 -23.13
C LYS A 220 -3.59 19.99 -22.42
N ILE A 221 -4.47 20.69 -23.12
CA ILE A 221 -5.39 21.66 -22.52
C ILE A 221 -6.80 21.09 -22.66
N TYR A 222 -7.34 20.57 -21.54
CA TYR A 222 -8.74 20.15 -21.42
C TYR A 222 -9.64 21.31 -21.82
N THR A 223 -10.60 21.04 -22.71
CA THR A 223 -11.48 22.07 -23.25
C THR A 223 -12.56 22.41 -22.23
N GLU A 224 -12.95 23.69 -22.14
CA GLU A 224 -13.95 24.23 -21.20
C GLU A 224 -15.31 23.49 -21.09
N PRO A 225 -15.84 22.78 -22.12
CA PRO A 225 -17.04 21.95 -21.94
C PRO A 225 -16.82 20.70 -21.05
N GLU A 226 -15.61 20.14 -20.99
CA GLU A 226 -15.31 18.89 -20.26
C GLU A 226 -15.24 19.11 -18.74
N ILE A 227 -14.88 20.33 -18.32
CA ILE A 227 -14.85 20.75 -16.90
C ILE A 227 -16.28 20.94 -16.36
N ARG A 228 -17.23 21.33 -17.21
CA ARG A 228 -18.62 21.56 -16.80
C ARG A 228 -19.35 20.25 -16.51
N GLU A 229 -19.02 19.18 -17.24
CA GLU A 229 -19.63 17.85 -17.03
C GLU A 229 -19.21 17.23 -15.69
N ILE A 230 -17.96 17.44 -15.27
CA ILE A 230 -17.43 16.96 -13.97
C ILE A 230 -18.05 17.72 -12.78
N VAL A 231 -18.33 19.02 -12.93
CA VAL A 231 -18.91 19.85 -11.85
C VAL A 231 -20.40 19.56 -11.61
N VAL A 232 -21.14 19.16 -12.66
CA VAL A 232 -22.56 18.81 -12.56
C VAL A 232 -22.76 17.45 -11.88
N ASP A 233 -21.86 16.49 -12.13
CA ASP A 233 -21.92 15.15 -11.54
C ASP A 233 -21.55 15.12 -10.03
N GLU A 234 -20.71 16.08 -9.57
CA GLU A 234 -20.40 16.25 -8.14
C GLU A 234 -21.49 16.99 -7.35
N LEU A 235 -22.23 17.95 -7.95
CA LEU A 235 -23.33 18.63 -7.26
C LEU A 235 -24.57 17.74 -7.07
N SER A 236 -24.80 16.78 -7.97
CA SER A 236 -25.92 15.83 -7.89
C SER A 236 -25.83 14.88 -6.69
N LYS A 237 -24.64 14.63 -6.13
CA LYS A 237 -24.44 13.67 -5.03
C LYS A 237 -24.69 14.25 -3.63
N HIS A 238 -24.87 15.57 -3.49
CA HIS A 238 -24.90 16.21 -2.18
C HIS A 238 -26.24 16.87 -1.77
N GLN A 239 -27.32 16.69 -2.52
CA GLN A 239 -28.61 17.33 -2.23
C GLN A 239 -29.75 16.34 -1.95
N SER A 240 -29.76 15.77 -0.75
CA SER A 240 -30.92 15.22 -0.03
C SER A 240 -30.44 15.01 1.41
N VAL A 241 -30.92 15.66 2.48
CA VAL A 241 -32.26 16.09 2.87
C VAL A 241 -32.08 17.20 3.91
N GLU A 242 -32.83 18.29 3.78
CA GLU A 242 -33.03 19.28 4.86
C GLU A 242 -34.54 19.47 5.01
N THR A 243 -35.10 19.25 6.20
CA THR A 243 -36.45 19.72 6.56
C THR A 243 -36.54 19.97 8.08
N ILE A 244 -36.18 21.20 8.45
CA ILE A 244 -36.90 22.19 9.29
C ILE A 244 -37.82 21.66 10.42
N LYS A 245 -37.60 22.17 11.65
CA LYS A 245 -38.64 22.78 12.51
C LYS A 245 -38.05 23.79 13.51
N GLU A 246 -38.81 24.89 13.64
CA GLU A 246 -38.61 26.22 14.26
C GLU A 246 -38.43 26.24 15.79
N VAL A 247 -37.55 27.11 16.34
CA VAL A 247 -37.70 28.50 16.91
C VAL A 247 -38.24 28.54 18.34
N GLU A 248 -37.45 29.12 19.28
CA GLU A 248 -37.86 30.25 20.14
C GLU A 248 -36.67 30.89 20.89
N GLU A 249 -36.77 32.21 21.09
CA GLU A 249 -35.79 33.19 21.59
C GLU A 249 -35.69 33.22 23.13
N ASP A 250 -34.56 33.69 23.70
CA ASP A 250 -34.50 34.93 24.54
C ASP A 250 -33.04 35.35 24.89
N LYS A 251 -32.85 36.67 25.10
CA LYS A 251 -31.63 37.45 25.43
C LYS A 251 -31.26 37.30 26.93
N THR A 252 -30.16 37.76 27.56
CA THR A 252 -29.25 38.92 27.42
C THR A 252 -28.06 38.77 28.42
N GLU A 253 -26.90 39.41 28.14
CA GLU A 253 -25.86 39.98 29.08
C GLU A 253 -25.10 39.04 30.08
N GLU A 254 -23.82 39.18 30.48
CA GLU A 254 -22.69 40.12 30.32
C GLU A 254 -21.38 39.38 30.78
N LYS A 255 -20.18 39.83 30.38
CA LYS A 255 -18.81 39.33 30.74
C LYS A 255 -18.33 39.91 32.10
N PRO A 256 -17.18 39.58 32.76
CA PRO A 256 -15.94 38.87 32.30
C PRO A 256 -15.15 37.92 33.28
N ALA A 257 -14.18 37.17 32.72
CA ALA A 257 -12.96 36.52 33.31
C ALA A 257 -13.20 35.28 34.23
N GLU A 258 -12.41 34.19 34.33
CA GLU A 258 -11.06 33.77 33.91
C GLU A 258 -10.97 32.21 33.96
N VAL A 259 -10.18 31.60 33.06
CA VAL A 259 -9.52 30.26 33.03
C VAL A 259 -10.04 29.11 33.92
N GLU A 260 -10.54 28.02 33.32
CA GLU A 260 -10.09 26.62 33.50
C GLU A 260 -10.86 25.63 32.59
N THR A 261 -10.26 24.45 32.42
CA THR A 261 -10.52 23.32 31.50
C THR A 261 -11.91 22.68 31.54
N GLU A 262 -12.43 22.20 30.38
CA GLU A 262 -13.27 20.98 30.20
C GLU A 262 -13.65 20.80 28.71
N THR A 263 -13.16 19.75 28.03
CA THR A 263 -13.88 18.51 27.66
C THR A 263 -15.21 18.70 26.93
N VAL A 264 -15.23 18.39 25.63
CA VAL A 264 -16.46 18.05 24.90
C VAL A 264 -16.49 16.54 24.75
N ALA A 265 -17.53 15.94 25.33
CA ALA A 265 -17.89 14.55 25.19
C ALA A 265 -18.60 14.35 23.84
N ASP A 266 -18.16 13.35 23.08
CA ASP A 266 -18.94 12.75 22.00
C ASP A 266 -19.03 11.24 22.27
N GLU A 267 -20.29 10.82 22.45
CA GLU A 267 -20.93 9.53 22.22
C GLU A 267 -20.26 8.23 22.73
N GLU A 268 -21.01 7.62 23.64
CA GLU A 268 -20.80 6.36 24.32
C GLU A 268 -20.87 5.17 23.34
N SER A 269 -19.72 4.62 22.97
CA SER A 269 -19.61 3.25 22.47
C SER A 269 -19.01 2.37 23.58
N ASN A 270 -19.82 1.47 24.12
CA ASN A 270 -19.43 0.49 25.14
C ASN A 270 -18.57 -0.62 24.51
N ASP A 271 -17.30 -0.33 24.25
CA ASP A 271 -16.31 -1.34 23.89
C ASP A 271 -15.03 -1.15 24.72
N PRO A 272 -14.79 -1.96 25.78
CA PRO A 272 -13.68 -1.77 26.73
C PRO A 272 -12.27 -2.01 26.14
N PHE A 273 -12.15 -2.24 24.83
CA PHE A 273 -10.90 -2.40 24.11
C PHE A 273 -10.67 -1.37 22.99
N ALA A 274 -11.63 -0.47 22.69
CA ALA A 274 -11.50 0.51 21.61
C ALA A 274 -10.45 1.60 21.89
N ASN A 275 -10.19 1.91 23.16
CA ASN A 275 -9.29 2.99 23.58
C ASN A 275 -7.84 2.56 23.89
N LEU A 276 -7.48 1.28 23.73
CA LEU A 276 -6.10 0.81 23.93
C LEU A 276 -5.19 0.96 22.71
N GLY A 277 -5.71 1.45 21.58
CA GLY A 277 -4.91 1.90 20.45
C GLY A 277 -4.41 3.31 20.68
N SER A 278 -3.50 3.52 21.65
CA SER A 278 -2.85 4.80 21.94
C SER A 278 -2.65 5.61 20.65
N LYS A 279 -3.25 6.81 20.59
CA LYS A 279 -3.31 7.77 19.48
C LYS A 279 -1.92 8.06 18.89
N ARG A 280 -1.34 7.11 18.14
CA ARG A 280 -0.02 7.24 17.54
C ARG A 280 -0.12 8.35 16.50
N ARG A 281 0.70 9.40 16.68
CA ARG A 281 0.78 10.52 15.73
C ARG A 281 1.06 9.98 14.34
N ALA A 282 0.13 10.22 13.40
CA ALA A 282 0.30 9.84 12.00
C ALA A 282 1.64 10.34 11.45
N SER A 283 2.34 9.47 10.72
CA SER A 283 3.64 9.79 10.12
C SER A 283 3.51 10.88 9.06
N PHE A 284 4.59 11.62 8.79
CA PHE A 284 4.61 12.64 7.75
C PHE A 284 4.23 12.08 6.37
N GLU A 285 4.72 10.88 6.03
CA GLU A 285 4.39 10.21 4.77
C GLU A 285 2.89 9.85 4.69
N THR A 286 2.30 9.37 5.79
CA THR A 286 0.86 9.12 5.86
C THR A 286 0.06 10.41 5.67
N LYS A 287 0.49 11.51 6.29
CA LYS A 287 -0.15 12.83 6.12
C LYS A 287 -0.03 13.34 4.69
N LEU A 288 1.14 13.17 4.07
CA LEU A 288 1.36 13.56 2.67
C LEU A 288 0.49 12.73 1.74
N LYS A 289 0.41 11.42 1.94
CA LYS A 289 -0.45 10.53 1.12
C LYS A 289 -1.93 10.95 1.21
N ASN A 290 -2.40 11.30 2.40
CA ASN A 290 -3.79 11.69 2.63
C ASN A 290 -4.08 13.17 2.27
N SER A 291 -3.07 13.98 1.97
CA SER A 291 -3.27 15.37 1.57
C SER A 291 -3.73 15.51 0.12
N GLU A 292 -4.31 16.66 -0.19
CA GLU A 292 -4.78 17.06 -1.52
C GLU A 292 -3.67 16.99 -2.58
N TYR A 293 -4.04 16.73 -3.84
CA TYR A 293 -3.11 16.53 -4.94
C TYR A 293 -2.16 17.73 -5.14
N ASP A 294 -2.70 18.96 -5.12
CA ASP A 294 -1.94 20.19 -5.26
C ASP A 294 -0.89 20.38 -4.14
N LEU A 295 -1.27 20.07 -2.89
CA LEU A 295 -0.35 20.15 -1.75
C LEU A 295 0.82 19.16 -1.89
N ARG A 296 0.54 17.93 -2.35
CA ARG A 296 1.58 16.92 -2.61
C ARG A 296 2.56 17.38 -3.69
N HIS A 297 2.05 17.96 -4.79
CA HIS A 297 2.89 18.46 -5.87
C HIS A 297 3.81 19.58 -5.39
N LYS A 298 3.27 20.58 -4.68
CA LYS A 298 4.04 21.68 -4.08
C LYS A 298 5.12 21.19 -3.11
N TYR A 299 4.86 20.13 -2.35
CA TYR A 299 5.88 19.53 -1.49
C TYR A 299 7.03 18.92 -2.30
N TYR A 300 6.72 18.14 -3.34
CA TYR A 300 7.75 17.49 -4.16
C TYR A 300 8.59 18.51 -4.93
N ASP A 301 7.95 19.53 -5.52
CA ASP A 301 8.66 20.61 -6.20
C ASP A 301 9.60 21.37 -5.24
N LEU A 302 9.12 21.69 -4.03
CA LEU A 302 9.94 22.39 -3.04
C LEU A 302 11.10 21.53 -2.55
N ARG A 303 10.85 20.23 -2.33
CA ARG A 303 11.87 19.25 -1.94
C ARG A 303 12.96 19.15 -3.00
N ASP A 304 12.56 19.05 -4.26
CA ASP A 304 13.48 18.90 -5.38
C ASP A 304 14.24 20.20 -5.65
N TYR A 305 13.60 21.36 -5.44
CA TYR A 305 14.26 22.67 -5.44
C TYR A 305 15.36 22.76 -4.38
N VAL A 306 15.09 22.39 -3.13
CA VAL A 306 16.11 22.40 -2.07
C VAL A 306 17.23 21.38 -2.36
N LYS A 307 16.89 20.20 -2.90
CA LYS A 307 17.87 19.19 -3.31
C LYS A 307 18.79 19.66 -4.44
N SER A 308 18.34 20.56 -5.30
CA SER A 308 19.17 21.14 -6.37
C SER A 308 20.41 21.87 -5.85
N TYR A 309 20.43 22.28 -4.57
CA TYR A 309 21.59 22.84 -3.89
C TYR A 309 22.56 21.79 -3.30
N GLY A 310 22.33 20.50 -3.58
CA GLY A 310 23.15 19.40 -3.07
C GLY A 310 22.90 19.02 -1.61
N ILE A 311 21.77 19.48 -1.04
CA ILE A 311 21.43 19.24 0.37
C ILE A 311 20.62 17.95 0.51
N LYS A 312 21.03 17.13 1.48
CA LYS A 312 20.34 15.88 1.81
C LYS A 312 19.19 16.13 2.78
N ASN A 313 18.10 15.39 2.59
CA ASN A 313 16.94 15.44 3.46
C ASN A 313 16.82 14.18 4.32
N ARG A 314 16.21 14.30 5.50
CA ARG A 314 15.87 13.22 6.40
C ARG A 314 14.38 13.34 6.75
N ILE A 315 13.62 12.32 6.37
CA ILE A 315 12.21 12.21 6.71
C ILE A 315 12.08 11.62 8.12
N SER A 316 11.22 12.23 8.93
CA SER A 316 10.92 11.81 10.29
C SER A 316 9.40 11.85 10.53
N ILE A 317 8.92 11.18 11.58
CA ILE A 317 7.49 11.19 11.96
C ILE A 317 6.87 12.61 11.95
N PRO A 318 7.52 13.66 12.49
CA PRO A 318 6.94 15.00 12.48
C PRO A 318 7.02 15.73 11.13
N GLY A 319 8.02 15.44 10.29
CA GLY A 319 8.29 16.22 9.08
C GLY A 319 9.60 15.87 8.36
N ASP A 320 9.89 16.61 7.29
CA ASP A 320 11.09 16.47 6.45
C ASP A 320 12.12 17.54 6.80
N THR A 321 13.35 17.12 7.14
CA THR A 321 14.42 18.02 7.56
C THR A 321 15.54 18.05 6.54
N PHE A 322 15.92 19.24 6.11
CA PHE A 322 17.09 19.48 5.26
C PHE A 322 18.21 20.03 6.14
N SER A 323 19.29 19.28 6.21
CA SER A 323 20.44 19.60 7.03
C SER A 323 21.70 19.57 6.18
N ALA A 324 22.57 20.55 6.38
CA ALA A 324 23.89 20.54 5.80
C ALA A 324 24.93 20.57 6.93
N LYS A 325 25.86 19.61 6.88
CA LYS A 325 26.87 19.38 7.93
C LYS A 325 26.24 19.14 9.30
N ARG A 326 26.23 20.14 10.19
CA ARG A 326 25.72 20.08 11.57
C ARG A 326 24.54 21.02 11.83
N GLU A 327 24.08 21.75 10.80
CA GLU A 327 23.02 22.75 10.94
C GLU A 327 21.76 22.35 10.17
N LYS A 328 20.59 22.58 10.78
CA LYS A 328 19.29 22.42 10.11
C LYS A 328 18.99 23.70 9.34
N LEU A 329 18.74 23.57 8.04
CA LEU A 329 18.52 24.70 7.15
C LEU A 329 17.02 24.93 6.93
N VAL A 330 16.32 23.87 6.54
CA VAL A 330 14.90 23.91 6.21
C VAL A 330 14.18 22.74 6.87
N PHE A 331 13.01 23.00 7.46
CA PHE A 331 12.14 21.96 7.99
C PHE A 331 10.73 22.12 7.45
N ILE A 332 10.24 21.08 6.77
CA ILE A 332 8.92 21.06 6.14
C ILE A 332 7.98 20.19 6.95
N THR A 333 6.80 20.72 7.28
CA THR A 333 5.73 20.02 7.98
C THR A 333 4.39 20.29 7.30
N ILE A 334 3.46 19.35 7.38
CA ILE A 334 2.07 19.54 6.92
C ILE A 334 1.22 20.03 8.10
N SER A 335 0.56 21.17 7.92
CA SER A 335 -0.37 21.76 8.90
C SER A 335 -1.73 21.99 8.25
N GLY A 336 -2.67 21.07 8.49
CA GLY A 336 -3.98 21.07 7.86
C GLY A 336 -3.88 21.02 6.33
N LYS A 337 -4.44 22.02 5.65
CA LYS A 337 -4.43 22.17 4.18
C LYS A 337 -3.26 23.01 3.64
N LYS A 338 -2.19 23.20 4.41
CA LYS A 338 -1.04 24.05 4.03
C LYS A 338 0.29 23.38 4.39
N LEU A 339 1.35 23.69 3.64
CA LEU A 339 2.71 23.33 4.02
C LEU A 339 3.28 24.42 4.92
N LYS A 340 3.78 24.04 6.09
CA LYS A 340 4.51 24.90 7.02
C LYS A 340 6.00 24.64 6.81
N VAL A 341 6.72 25.66 6.33
CA VAL A 341 8.16 25.59 6.07
C VAL A 341 8.86 26.50 7.05
N SER A 342 9.83 25.97 7.80
CA SER A 342 10.66 26.74 8.71
C SER A 342 12.08 26.83 8.18
N PHE A 343 12.66 28.03 8.26
CA PHE A 343 13.95 28.40 7.70
C PHE A 343 14.89 28.91 8.79
N ALA A 344 16.19 28.63 8.65
CA ALA A 344 17.26 29.19 9.46
C ALA A 344 17.62 30.63 9.04
N LEU A 345 16.62 31.50 8.93
CA LEU A 345 16.73 32.93 8.62
C LEU A 345 16.15 33.76 9.77
N ASP A 346 16.57 35.02 9.90
CA ASP A 346 16.03 35.93 10.90
C ASP A 346 14.70 36.54 10.39
N PRO A 347 13.57 36.37 11.09
CA PRO A 347 12.29 36.95 10.71
C PRO A 347 12.33 38.47 10.53
N LYS A 348 13.19 39.16 11.30
CA LYS A 348 13.28 40.64 11.29
C LYS A 348 13.74 41.20 9.95
N GLU A 349 14.57 40.45 9.21
CA GLU A 349 15.08 40.86 7.89
C GLU A 349 13.94 40.96 6.85
N TYR A 350 12.80 40.33 7.10
CA TYR A 350 11.69 40.22 6.15
C TYR A 350 10.44 41.02 6.54
N GLU A 351 10.44 41.72 7.68
CA GLU A 351 9.28 42.52 8.16
C GLU A 351 8.89 43.63 7.17
N GLN A 352 9.86 44.20 6.46
CA GLN A 352 9.63 45.25 5.45
C GLN A 352 9.34 44.69 4.04
N THR A 353 9.39 43.37 3.87
CA THR A 353 9.15 42.73 2.57
C THR A 353 7.68 42.31 2.41
N PRO A 354 7.16 42.19 1.17
CA PRO A 354 5.78 41.75 0.93
C PRO A 354 5.54 40.26 1.23
N ILE A 355 6.50 39.57 1.85
CA ILE A 355 6.44 38.15 2.17
C ILE A 355 5.88 38.02 3.61
N PRO A 356 4.70 37.40 3.79
CA PRO A 356 4.14 37.22 5.13
C PRO A 356 4.93 36.15 5.88
N VAL A 357 5.86 36.59 6.72
CA VAL A 357 6.69 35.73 7.58
C VAL A 357 6.13 35.67 9.00
N GLU A 358 6.19 34.50 9.62
CA GLU A 358 5.80 34.26 11.00
C GLU A 358 7.03 33.87 11.82
N THR A 359 7.06 34.26 13.09
CA THR A 359 8.10 33.84 14.03
C THR A 359 7.74 32.49 14.66
N ASN A 360 8.71 31.59 14.80
CA ASN A 360 8.49 30.31 15.44
C ASN A 360 8.71 30.42 16.96
N THR A 361 7.63 30.45 17.73
CA THR A 361 7.69 30.58 19.21
C THR A 361 8.16 29.30 19.92
N SER A 362 8.32 28.17 19.22
CA SER A 362 8.60 26.89 19.85
C SER A 362 10.10 26.70 20.18
N LYS A 363 10.41 26.36 21.45
CA LYS A 363 11.80 26.09 21.92
C LYS A 363 12.53 25.03 21.08
N LYS A 364 11.79 24.05 20.52
CA LYS A 364 12.33 22.97 19.69
C LYS A 364 12.80 23.43 18.30
N MET A 365 12.37 24.60 17.85
CA MET A 365 12.69 25.16 16.54
C MET A 365 13.44 26.48 16.64
N ALA A 366 14.12 26.73 17.76
CA ALA A 366 14.94 27.92 17.95
C ALA A 366 16.05 28.06 16.89
N GLU A 367 16.54 26.94 16.34
CA GLU A 367 17.51 26.91 15.23
C GLU A 367 16.92 27.43 13.90
N MET A 368 15.59 27.48 13.74
CA MET A 368 14.88 27.88 12.51
C MET A 368 13.72 28.82 12.87
N PRO A 369 14.02 30.09 13.18
CA PRO A 369 13.04 31.01 13.73
C PRO A 369 12.04 31.55 12.71
N LEU A 370 12.37 31.56 11.40
CA LEU A 370 11.46 32.03 10.35
C LEU A 370 10.53 30.91 9.91
N CYS A 371 9.23 31.17 9.92
CA CYS A 371 8.18 30.26 9.49
C CYS A 371 7.35 30.88 8.36
N PHE A 372 7.08 30.09 7.32
CA PHE A 372 6.29 30.49 6.17
C PHE A 372 5.27 29.41 5.80
N ARG A 373 4.05 29.83 5.43
CA ARG A 373 2.95 28.94 5.07
C ARG A 373 2.71 28.97 3.55
N VAL A 374 2.87 27.82 2.89
CA VAL A 374 2.64 27.65 1.45
C VAL A 374 1.24 27.05 1.23
N LYS A 375 0.42 27.78 0.46
CA LYS A 375 -0.94 27.39 0.03
C LYS A 375 -1.11 27.55 -1.49
N SER A 376 -0.77 28.72 -2.02
CA SER A 376 -0.92 29.09 -3.43
C SER A 376 0.40 29.11 -4.18
N ASP A 377 0.36 29.20 -5.51
CA ASP A 377 1.55 29.22 -6.35
C ASP A 377 2.41 30.47 -6.11
N LEU A 378 1.77 31.60 -5.80
CA LEU A 378 2.48 32.81 -5.36
C LEU A 378 3.27 32.56 -4.08
N SER A 379 2.68 31.86 -3.11
CA SER A 379 3.39 31.50 -1.88
C SER A 379 4.50 30.48 -2.14
N PHE A 380 4.34 29.57 -3.09
CA PHE A 380 5.38 28.64 -3.50
C PHE A 380 6.60 29.37 -4.09
N ARG A 381 6.37 30.34 -5.00
CA ARG A 381 7.43 31.19 -5.56
C ARG A 381 8.15 31.99 -4.48
N ARG A 382 7.43 32.51 -3.49
CA ARG A 382 8.02 33.21 -2.32
C ARG A 382 8.86 32.27 -1.46
N ALA A 383 8.40 31.03 -1.25
CA ALA A 383 9.18 30.03 -0.52
C ALA A 383 10.47 29.66 -1.25
N CYS A 384 10.46 29.56 -2.59
CA CYS A 384 11.67 29.34 -3.37
C CYS A 384 12.67 30.50 -3.22
N LYS A 385 12.19 31.75 -3.22
CA LYS A 385 13.05 32.92 -2.94
C LYS A 385 13.68 32.86 -1.55
N LEU A 386 12.92 32.47 -0.52
CA LEU A 386 13.46 32.30 0.83
C LEU A 386 14.50 31.17 0.90
N VAL A 387 14.35 30.10 0.10
CA VAL A 387 15.39 29.08 -0.06
C VAL A 387 16.64 29.71 -0.67
N ASP A 388 16.50 30.48 -1.75
CA ASP A 388 17.64 31.10 -2.44
C ASP A 388 18.40 32.05 -1.51
N ASP A 389 17.70 32.90 -0.77
CA ASP A 389 18.30 33.82 0.21
C ASP A 389 19.05 33.06 1.32
N LEU A 390 18.44 31.98 1.84
CA LEU A 390 19.07 31.13 2.85
C LEU A 390 20.34 30.47 2.31
N MET A 391 20.28 29.91 1.09
CA MET A 391 21.43 29.26 0.47
C MET A 391 22.53 30.25 0.16
N ALA A 392 22.19 31.45 -0.31
CA ALA A 392 23.14 32.54 -0.55
C ALA A 392 23.84 32.96 0.75
N LYS A 393 23.10 33.15 1.85
CA LYS A 393 23.65 33.49 3.17
C LYS A 393 24.59 32.42 3.72
N LYS A 394 24.36 31.16 3.37
CA LYS A 394 25.18 30.00 3.79
C LYS A 394 26.26 29.60 2.77
N GLY A 395 26.33 30.25 1.61
CA GLY A 395 27.33 30.02 0.57
C GLY A 395 27.13 28.76 -0.28
N TYR A 396 25.91 28.23 -0.38
CA TYR A 396 25.62 27.09 -1.27
C TYR A 396 25.31 27.57 -2.68
N LYS A 397 25.96 26.96 -3.68
CA LYS A 397 25.65 27.16 -5.09
C LYS A 397 24.72 26.06 -5.58
N LYS A 398 23.80 26.42 -6.46
CA LYS A 398 22.92 25.46 -7.14
C LYS A 398 23.79 24.53 -8.00
N LEU A 399 23.55 23.23 -7.92
CA LEU A 399 24.20 22.28 -8.81
C LEU A 399 23.65 22.54 -10.22
N GLU A 400 24.54 22.92 -11.13
CA GLU A 400 24.27 22.96 -12.57
C GLU A 400 23.69 21.59 -12.95
N SER A 401 22.43 21.56 -13.37
CA SER A 401 21.82 20.32 -13.84
C SER A 401 22.53 19.94 -15.12
N ASN A 402 23.49 19.03 -15.01
CA ASN A 402 24.14 18.43 -16.17
C ASN A 402 23.05 17.59 -16.85
N LYS A 403 22.30 18.20 -17.78
CA LYS A 403 21.42 17.50 -18.71
C LYS A 403 22.31 16.49 -19.43
N LYS A 404 22.10 15.21 -19.13
CA LYS A 404 22.84 14.11 -19.72
C LYS A 404 21.87 13.03 -20.14
#